data_AF-X1F8Q0-F1
#
_entry.id   AF-X1F8Q0-F1
#
_cell.length_a   1.000
_cell.length_b   1.000
_cell.length_c   1.000
_cell.angle_alpha   90.00
_cell.angle_beta   90.00
_cell.angle_gamma   90.00
#
_symmetry.space_group_name_H-M   'P 1'
#
loop_
_entity.id
_entity.type
_entity.pdbx_description
1 polymer ?
#
loop_
_entity_poly.entity_id
_entity_poly.type
_entity_poly.pdbx_seq_one_letter_code
_entity_poly.pdbx_strand_id
1 'polypeptide(L)' 'MAEKWWCERCKKYVAPVDGEFSHPEGVTHSCKICPHCHHMVYPKEEGDVQNV' A
#
# COMPACT_ATOMS: atom_id res chain seq x y z
N MET A 1 5.78 16.57 -4.10
CA MET A 1 6.09 15.50 -3.14
C MET A 1 5.60 14.21 -3.76
N ALA A 2 6.46 13.26 -4.15
CA ALA A 2 5.98 11.98 -4.69
C ALA A 2 5.67 11.07 -3.49
N GLU A 3 4.40 10.75 -3.26
CA GLU A 3 4.00 9.81 -2.23
C GLU A 3 4.55 8.41 -2.59
N LYS A 4 5.53 7.94 -1.82
CA LYS A 4 6.16 6.64 -2.03
C LYS A 4 5.40 5.58 -1.24
N TRP A 5 4.91 4.55 -1.95
CA TRP A 5 4.18 3.44 -1.34
C TRP A 5 5.07 2.22 -1.24
N TRP A 6 5.10 1.59 -0.07
CA TRP A 6 5.92 0.42 0.20
C TRP A 6 5.06 -0.85 0.23
N CYS A 7 5.59 -1.90 -0.40
CA CYS A 7 5.00 -3.23 -0.37
C CYS A 7 5.86 -4.17 0.47
N GLU A 8 5.35 -4.68 1.60
CA GLU A 8 6.04 -5.64 2.47
C GLU A 8 6.30 -6.99 1.80
N ARG A 9 5.37 -7.43 0.95
CA ARG A 9 5.48 -8.69 0.20
C ARG A 9 6.62 -8.64 -0.81
N CYS A 10 6.75 -7.52 -1.52
CA CYS A 10 7.78 -7.34 -2.54
C CYS A 10 9.07 -6.70 -2.00
N LYS A 11 9.05 -6.21 -0.75
CA LYS A 11 10.11 -5.44 -0.11
C LYS A 11 10.71 -4.35 -1.00
N LYS A 12 9.83 -3.61 -1.68
CA LYS A 12 10.22 -2.51 -2.58
C LYS A 12 9.17 -1.41 -2.61
N TYR A 13 9.60 -0.22 -2.98
CA TYR A 13 8.69 0.88 -3.31
C TYR A 13 8.01 0.59 -4.66
N VAL A 14 6.71 0.87 -4.74
CA VAL A 14 5.89 0.64 -5.94
C VAL A 14 4.97 1.83 -6.17
N ALA A 15 4.56 2.03 -7.42
CA ALA A 15 3.40 2.85 -7.74
C ALA A 15 2.15 1.99 -7.46
N PRO A 16 1.32 2.33 -6.47
CA PRO A 16 0.15 1.54 -6.18
C PRO A 16 -0.91 1.72 -7.26
N VAL A 17 -1.79 0.74 -7.34
CA VAL A 17 -3.05 0.85 -8.08
C VAL A 17 -4.21 0.90 -7.10
N ASP A 18 -5.31 1.49 -7.53
CA ASP A 18 -6.56 1.48 -6.80
C ASP A 18 -7.15 0.07 -6.80
N GLY A 19 -7.47 -0.43 -5.62
CA GLY A 19 -8.18 -1.67 -5.38
C GLY A 19 -9.46 -1.39 -4.61
N GLU A 20 -10.44 -2.28 -4.76
CA GLU A 20 -11.71 -2.21 -4.08
C GLU A 20 -11.88 -3.46 -3.22
N PHE A 21 -12.15 -3.28 -1.93
CA PHE A 21 -12.49 -4.38 -1.03
C PHE A 21 -13.94 -4.24 -0.58
N SER A 22 -14.78 -5.19 -0.98
CA SER A 22 -16.16 -5.27 -0.53
C SER A 22 -16.25 -6.05 0.78
N HIS A 23 -16.59 -5.36 1.86
CA HIS A 23 -16.94 -5.99 3.12
C HIS A 23 -18.26 -6.77 2.94
N PRO A 24 -18.42 -7.96 3.56
CA PRO A 24 -19.66 -8.75 3.47
C PRO A 24 -20.91 -8.02 3.99
N GLU A 25 -20.75 -6.93 4.71
CA GLU A 25 -21.84 -6.02 5.15
C GLU A 25 -22.32 -5.07 4.04
N GLY A 26 -21.79 -5.19 2.81
CA GLY A 26 -22.19 -4.39 1.66
C GLY A 26 -21.47 -3.04 1.54
N VAL A 27 -20.39 -2.83 2.31
CA VAL A 27 -19.57 -1.61 2.25
C VAL A 27 -18.33 -1.86 1.41
N THR A 28 -18.14 -1.09 0.35
CA THR A 28 -16.93 -1.15 -0.47
C THR A 28 -15.95 -0.06 -0.02
N HIS A 29 -14.73 -0.47 0.32
CA HIS A 29 -13.64 0.44 0.65
C HIS A 29 -12.62 0.48 -0.49
N SER A 30 -12.22 1.68 -0.90
CA SER A 30 -11.10 1.90 -1.80
C SER A 30 -9.78 1.79 -1.04
N CYS A 31 -8.86 0.95 -1.50
CA CYS A 31 -7.53 0.77 -0.91
C CYS A 31 -6.44 0.84 -1.99
N LYS A 32 -5.20 1.08 -1.59
CA LYS A 32 -4.05 1.07 -2.50
C LYS A 32 -3.35 -0.29 -2.41
N ILE A 33 -3.16 -0.94 -3.56
CA ILE A 33 -2.56 -2.27 -3.64
C ILE A 33 -1.34 -2.29 -4.58
N CYS A 34 -0.45 -3.25 -4.36
CA CYS A 34 0.72 -3.48 -5.19
C CYS A 34 0.31 -4.10 -6.54
N PRO A 35 0.71 -3.53 -7.69
CA PRO A 35 0.34 -4.08 -9.00
C PRO A 35 0.98 -5.43 -9.32
N HIS A 36 1.99 -5.86 -8.56
CA HIS A 36 2.69 -7.13 -8.81
C HIS A 36 2.13 -8.29 -8.00
N CYS A 37 1.83 -8.07 -6.72
CA CYS A 37 1.43 -9.13 -5.81
C CYS A 37 0.01 -8.95 -5.26
N HIS A 38 -0.69 -7.87 -5.66
CA HIS A 38 -2.04 -7.50 -5.22
C HIS A 38 -2.19 -7.40 -3.69
N HIS A 39 -1.08 -7.25 -2.98
CA HIS A 39 -1.09 -7.04 -1.54
C HIS A 39 -1.27 -5.56 -1.23
N MET A 40 -1.92 -5.26 -0.10
CA MET A 40 -2.09 -3.89 0.36
C MET A 40 -0.73 -3.23 0.58
N VAL A 41 -0.61 -1.98 0.14
CA VAL A 41 0.58 -1.17 0.33
C VAL A 41 0.28 -0.04 1.31
N TYR A 42 1.32 0.52 1.90
CA TYR A 42 1.18 1.65 2.82
C TYR A 42 2.16 2.77 2.46
N PRO A 43 1.81 4.02 2.76
CA PRO A 43 2.74 5.12 2.61
C PRO A 43 3.92 4.90 3.57
N LYS A 44 5.14 5.00 3.06
CA LYS A 44 6.35 4.93 3.89
C LYS A 44 7.18 6.16 3.62
N GLU A 45 7.29 7.02 4.62
CA GLU A 45 8.16 8.19 4.57
C GLU A 45 9.62 7.75 4.60
N GLU A 46 10.49 8.40 3.81
CA GLU A 46 11.92 8.07 3.75
C GLU A 46 12.72 8.45 5.02
N GLY A 47 12.04 8.72 6.14
CA GLY A 47 12.63 9.22 7.38
C GLY A 47 12.52 8.31 8.60
N ASP A 48 11.77 7.20 8.55
CA ASP A 48 11.63 6.29 9.70
C ASP A 48 12.81 5.30 9.77
N VAL A 49 14.02 5.85 9.91
CA VAL A 49 15.11 5.14 10.56
C VAL A 49 14.77 5.22 12.04
N GLN A 50 14.09 4.21 12.56
CA GLN A 50 14.01 4.00 14.01
C GLN A 50 15.45 3.98 14.53
N ASN A 51 15.85 5.08 15.14
CA ASN A 51 17.08 5.18 15.91
C ASN A 51 16.93 4.18 17.05
N VAL A 52 17.67 3.07 16.95
CA VAL A 52 17.72 1.96 17.92
C VAL A 52 18.31 2.42 19.26
#